data_AF-A0AAD2A6L7-F1
#
_entry.id   AF-A0AAD2A6L7-F1
#
_cell.length_a   1.000
_cell.length_b   1.000
_cell.length_c   1.000
_cell.angle_alpha   90.00
_cell.angle_beta   90.00
_cell.angle_gamma   90.00
#
_symmetry.space_group_name_H-M   'P 1'
#
loop_
_entity.id
_entity.type
_entity.pdbx_description
1 polymer ?
#
loop_
_entity_poly.entity_id
_entity_poly.type
_entity_poly.pdbx_seq_one_letter_code
_entity_poly.pdbx_strand_id
1 'polypeptide(L)'
;MTAPEFLNKPKYDFGLFKYDLLAGITIDTLAIPQGISYANLARLPPIIGLYSSFVPPLIYAVFRSSKNLAVGRVSACSLFIAETIEEKVSPTEDLKLYPSVVYTTTFISGLLQTAMGLLRKGLVGRSFGLSKNEQIDGNKEMIALGLMNIVASFTSCYLTTGPFSKTTVNFKAGCKTAMSNVVMSLCMLLVALSAIFMSAMLGLIEHGNRTRDFSKK
;
A
#
# COMPACT_ATOMS: atom_id res chain seq x y z
N MET A 1 0.62 1.70 -25.27
CA MET A 1 1.50 1.07 -24.27
C MET A 1 2.74 1.96 -24.16
N THR A 2 2.72 2.95 -23.28
CA THR A 2 3.85 3.89 -23.12
C THR A 2 4.97 3.16 -22.39
N ALA A 3 6.19 3.21 -22.94
CA ALA A 3 7.39 2.61 -22.38
C ALA A 3 7.53 2.93 -20.87
N PRO A 4 8.11 2.03 -20.06
CA PRO A 4 8.43 2.35 -18.68
C PRO A 4 9.31 3.61 -18.67
N GLU A 5 8.84 4.68 -18.01
CA GLU A 5 9.56 5.95 -17.81
C GLU A 5 10.88 5.79 -17.01
N PHE A 6 11.34 4.55 -16.79
CA PHE A 6 12.67 4.20 -16.30
C PHE A 6 13.78 4.65 -17.27
N LEU A 7 13.50 4.72 -18.58
CA LEU A 7 14.50 5.05 -19.59
C LEU A 7 14.71 6.56 -19.81
N ASN A 8 13.82 7.41 -19.30
CA ASN A 8 13.98 8.86 -19.39
C ASN A 8 14.49 9.37 -18.03
N LYS A 9 15.76 9.05 -17.72
CA LYS A 9 16.42 9.44 -16.46
C LYS A 9 16.66 10.96 -16.43
N PRO A 10 15.97 11.75 -15.59
CA PRO A 10 16.69 12.85 -14.95
C PRO A 10 17.85 12.21 -14.18
N LYS A 11 19.07 12.74 -14.31
CA LYS A 11 20.25 12.24 -13.59
C LYS A 11 19.91 12.13 -12.10
N TYR A 12 19.72 10.91 -11.61
CA TYR A 12 19.45 10.67 -10.20
C TYR A 12 20.76 10.88 -9.46
N ASP A 13 20.85 12.01 -8.76
CA ASP A 13 22.05 12.40 -8.03
C ASP A 13 21.95 11.95 -6.57
N PHE A 14 23.11 11.77 -5.93
CA PHE A 14 23.22 11.38 -4.52
C PHE A 14 22.56 12.41 -3.59
N GLY A 15 22.45 13.67 -4.02
CA GLY A 15 21.70 14.71 -3.32
C GLY A 15 20.20 14.45 -3.26
N LEU A 16 19.59 13.98 -4.36
CA LEU A 16 18.16 13.63 -4.43
C LEU A 16 17.83 12.42 -3.55
N PHE A 17 18.74 11.43 -3.54
CA PHE A 17 18.62 10.24 -2.70
C PHE A 17 18.54 10.57 -1.21
N LYS A 18 19.32 11.55 -0.71
CA LYS A 18 19.27 11.96 0.71
C LYS A 18 17.88 12.46 1.12
N TYR A 19 17.22 13.23 0.24
CA TYR A 19 15.87 13.73 0.50
C TYR A 19 14.83 12.61 0.46
N ASP A 20 14.91 11.71 -0.52
CA ASP A 20 14.01 10.56 -0.63
C ASP A 20 14.23 9.57 0.54
N LEU A 21 15.47 9.44 1.02
CA LEU A 21 15.83 8.63 2.19
C LEU A 21 15.19 9.17 3.46
N LEU A 22 15.36 10.48 3.73
CA LEU A 22 14.78 11.16 4.89
C LEU A 22 13.24 11.06 4.86
N ALA A 23 12.64 11.29 3.70
CA ALA A 23 11.20 11.21 3.53
C ALA A 23 10.67 9.78 3.74
N GLY A 24 11.34 8.77 3.18
CA GLY A 24 10.98 7.37 3.35
C GLY A 24 11.00 6.93 4.82
N ILE A 25 12.07 7.26 5.57
CA ILE A 25 12.19 6.95 7.01
C ILE A 25 11.10 7.66 7.83
N THR A 26 10.80 8.91 7.48
CA THR A 26 9.76 9.71 8.16
C THR A 26 8.38 9.07 8.00
N ILE A 27 8.04 8.62 6.79
CA ILE A 27 6.77 7.94 6.53
C ILE A 27 6.74 6.55 7.16
N ASP A 28 7.86 5.83 7.15
CA ASP A 28 7.94 4.49 7.72
C ASP A 28 7.62 4.46 9.22
N THR A 29 8.16 5.42 9.96
CA THR A 29 7.88 5.61 11.41
C THR A 29 6.38 5.75 11.69
N LEU A 30 5.64 6.39 10.80
CA LEU A 30 4.18 6.52 10.91
C LEU A 30 3.44 5.28 10.37
N ALA A 31 4.02 4.59 9.38
CA ALA A 31 3.40 3.46 8.70
C ALA A 31 3.35 2.19 9.58
N ILE A 32 4.26 2.03 10.53
CA ILE A 32 4.29 0.90 11.47
C ILE A 32 3.05 0.89 12.39
N PRO A 33 2.79 1.91 13.23
CA PRO A 33 1.64 1.92 14.12
C PRO A 33 0.32 1.98 13.36
N GLN A 34 0.24 2.78 12.29
CA GLN A 34 -0.92 2.80 11.40
C GLN A 34 -1.16 1.41 10.81
N GLY A 35 -0.08 0.70 10.52
CA GLY A 35 -0.17 -0.57 9.89
C GLY A 35 -0.72 -1.68 10.78
N ILE A 36 -0.35 -1.67 12.05
CA ILE A 36 -0.90 -2.57 13.07
C ILE A 36 -2.36 -2.20 13.35
N SER A 37 -2.63 -0.90 13.53
CA SER A 37 -3.97 -0.38 13.82
C SER A 37 -4.97 -0.71 12.72
N TYR A 38 -4.63 -0.42 11.46
CA TYR A 38 -5.56 -0.64 10.34
C TYR A 38 -5.77 -2.12 10.01
N ALA A 39 -4.83 -3.00 10.30
CA ALA A 39 -5.06 -4.44 10.18
C ALA A 39 -6.08 -4.91 11.22
N ASN A 40 -5.97 -4.43 12.45
CA ASN A 40 -6.95 -4.72 13.50
C ASN A 40 -8.35 -4.19 13.14
N LEU A 41 -8.44 -3.01 12.51
CA LEU A 41 -9.71 -2.48 11.99
C LEU A 41 -10.32 -3.35 10.89
N ALA A 42 -9.50 -4.03 10.10
CA ALA A 42 -9.92 -5.00 9.09
C ALA A 42 -10.12 -6.42 9.65
N ARG A 43 -10.08 -6.61 10.98
CA ARG A 43 -10.05 -7.92 11.68
C ARG A 43 -8.97 -8.88 11.18
N LEU A 44 -7.87 -8.36 10.69
CA LEU A 44 -6.74 -9.15 10.23
C LEU A 44 -5.60 -9.15 11.27
N PRO A 45 -4.84 -10.26 11.35
CA PRO A 45 -3.57 -10.29 12.07
C PRO A 45 -2.66 -9.09 11.73
N PRO A 46 -2.06 -8.41 12.75
CA PRO A 46 -1.16 -7.27 12.54
C PRO A 46 -0.02 -7.51 11.54
N ILE A 47 0.45 -8.76 11.45
CA ILE A 47 1.50 -9.16 10.51
C ILE A 47 1.10 -8.93 9.05
N ILE A 48 -0.16 -9.23 8.68
CA ILE A 48 -0.70 -8.98 7.34
C ILE A 48 -0.74 -7.48 7.06
N GLY A 49 -1.01 -6.70 8.11
CA GLY A 49 -0.82 -5.27 8.06
C GLY A 49 0.58 -4.89 7.65
N LEU A 50 1.57 -5.19 8.49
CA LEU A 50 2.96 -4.84 8.23
C LEU A 50 3.42 -5.30 6.84
N TYR A 51 2.99 -6.49 6.43
CA TYR A 51 3.25 -7.05 5.10
C TYR A 51 2.67 -6.18 3.96
N SER A 52 1.42 -5.74 4.11
CA SER A 52 0.73 -4.84 3.18
C SER A 52 1.26 -3.39 3.21
N SER A 53 2.13 -3.03 4.15
CA SER A 53 2.78 -1.71 4.17
C SER A 53 4.10 -1.68 3.39
N PHE A 54 4.67 -2.82 2.96
CA PHE A 54 5.90 -2.82 2.18
C PHE A 54 5.70 -3.32 0.74
N VAL A 55 4.96 -4.42 0.52
CA VAL A 55 4.82 -5.00 -0.83
C VAL A 55 4.12 -4.05 -1.82
N PRO A 56 2.94 -3.46 -1.51
CA PRO A 56 2.27 -2.60 -2.47
C PRO A 56 3.06 -1.32 -2.80
N PRO A 57 3.72 -0.62 -1.85
CA PRO A 57 4.62 0.49 -2.18
C PRO A 57 5.79 0.11 -3.08
N LEU A 58 6.38 -1.08 -2.90
CA LEU A 58 7.43 -1.59 -3.77
C LEU A 58 6.91 -1.81 -5.20
N ILE A 59 5.74 -2.45 -5.34
CA ILE A 59 5.10 -2.67 -6.64
C ILE A 59 4.73 -1.34 -7.29
N TYR A 60 4.15 -0.40 -6.53
CA TYR A 60 3.80 0.93 -7.03
C TYR A 60 5.03 1.70 -7.53
N ALA A 61 6.17 1.57 -6.85
CA ALA A 61 7.42 2.20 -7.29
C ALA A 61 7.90 1.68 -8.66
N VAL A 62 7.59 0.42 -9.03
CA VAL A 62 7.90 -0.14 -10.36
C VAL A 62 7.03 0.50 -11.45
N PHE A 63 5.75 0.74 -11.18
CA PHE A 63 4.84 1.37 -12.14
C PHE A 63 5.00 2.90 -12.23
N ARG A 64 5.70 3.50 -11.25
CA ARG A 64 6.14 4.90 -11.19
C ARG A 64 5.16 5.90 -11.81
N SER A 65 3.97 6.04 -11.23
CA SER A 65 2.99 7.02 -11.72
C SER A 65 3.22 8.43 -11.20
N SER A 66 3.45 8.60 -9.89
CA SER A 66 3.56 9.91 -9.24
C SER A 66 4.84 10.03 -8.42
N LYS A 67 5.49 11.20 -8.46
CA LYS A 67 6.77 11.43 -7.76
C LYS A 67 6.62 11.49 -6.23
N ASN A 68 5.51 12.05 -5.74
CA ASN A 68 5.36 12.39 -4.31
C ASN A 68 4.37 11.48 -3.58
N LEU A 69 3.58 10.67 -4.29
CA LEU A 69 2.54 9.84 -3.70
C LEU A 69 3.16 8.79 -2.77
N ALA A 70 2.79 8.83 -1.50
CA ALA A 70 3.14 7.80 -0.54
C ALA A 70 2.00 6.79 -0.45
N VAL A 71 2.28 5.58 -0.95
CA VAL A 71 1.31 4.49 -0.94
C VAL A 71 1.21 3.87 0.44
N GLY A 72 0.01 3.52 0.86
CA GLY A 72 -0.22 2.87 2.13
C GLY A 72 -1.68 2.60 2.41
N ARG A 73 -1.92 1.94 3.53
CA ARG A 73 -3.28 1.58 3.96
C ARG A 73 -3.98 2.74 4.64
N VAL A 74 -5.30 2.69 4.65
CA VAL A 74 -6.18 3.72 5.23
C VAL A 74 -7.22 3.07 6.14
N SER A 75 -7.62 3.79 7.19
CA SER A 75 -8.63 3.33 8.14
C SER A 75 -9.99 3.07 7.48
N ALA A 76 -10.47 4.00 6.65
CA ALA A 76 -11.78 3.90 6.01
C ALA A 76 -11.93 2.61 5.18
N CYS A 77 -10.96 2.32 4.31
CA CYS A 77 -10.96 1.09 3.52
C CYS A 77 -10.91 -0.17 4.39
N SER A 78 -10.16 -0.13 5.50
CA SER A 78 -10.04 -1.26 6.41
C SER A 78 -11.35 -1.56 7.13
N LEU A 79 -12.06 -0.52 7.57
CA LEU A 79 -13.38 -0.63 8.18
C LEU A 79 -14.42 -1.14 7.19
N PHE A 80 -14.45 -0.62 5.97
CA PHE A 80 -15.38 -1.08 4.94
C PHE A 80 -15.18 -2.56 4.59
N ILE A 81 -13.93 -3.02 4.51
CA ILE A 81 -13.62 -4.43 4.29
C ILE A 81 -14.15 -5.28 5.45
N ALA A 82 -13.93 -4.85 6.69
CA ALA A 82 -14.45 -5.56 7.85
C ALA A 82 -15.98 -5.63 7.82
N GLU A 83 -16.67 -4.49 7.69
CA GLU A 83 -18.13 -4.40 7.70
C GLU A 83 -18.77 -5.24 6.59
N THR A 84 -18.24 -5.17 5.37
CA THR A 84 -18.80 -5.89 4.21
C THR A 84 -18.60 -7.41 4.31
N ILE A 85 -17.48 -7.85 4.88
CA ILE A 85 -17.13 -9.28 4.93
C ILE A 85 -17.70 -9.94 6.18
N GLU A 86 -17.71 -9.24 7.32
CA GLU A 86 -18.30 -9.73 8.59
C GLU A 86 -19.80 -10.05 8.45
N GLU A 87 -20.52 -9.38 7.54
CA GLU A 87 -21.91 -9.70 7.22
C GLU A 87 -22.09 -11.14 6.69
N LYS A 88 -21.07 -11.69 6.01
CA LYS A 88 -21.14 -12.99 5.32
C LYS A 88 -20.24 -14.06 5.91
N VAL A 89 -19.13 -13.67 6.53
CA VAL A 89 -18.11 -14.58 7.07
C VAL A 89 -17.66 -14.07 8.42
N SER A 90 -17.92 -14.84 9.48
CA SER A 90 -17.49 -14.47 10.82
C SER A 90 -15.96 -14.62 10.96
N PRO A 91 -15.24 -13.57 11.41
CA PRO A 91 -13.78 -13.58 11.54
C PRO A 91 -13.29 -14.56 12.62
N THR A 92 -14.18 -14.98 13.52
CA THR A 92 -13.87 -15.88 14.65
C THR A 92 -14.06 -17.36 14.32
N GLU A 93 -15.04 -17.68 13.45
CA GLU A 93 -15.40 -19.06 13.13
C GLU A 93 -14.49 -19.64 12.04
N ASP A 94 -14.24 -18.85 10.98
CA ASP A 94 -13.43 -19.29 9.84
C ASP A 94 -12.13 -18.50 9.68
N LEU A 95 -11.19 -18.77 10.60
CA LEU A 95 -9.91 -18.06 10.70
C LEU A 95 -9.02 -18.13 9.43
N LYS A 96 -9.25 -19.13 8.57
CA LYS A 96 -8.56 -19.27 7.28
C LYS A 96 -9.35 -18.67 6.12
N LEU A 97 -10.67 -18.73 6.15
CA LEU A 97 -11.53 -18.25 5.05
C LEU A 97 -11.57 -16.73 5.03
N TYR A 98 -11.65 -16.08 6.21
CA TYR A 98 -11.78 -14.64 6.31
C TYR A 98 -10.66 -13.88 5.57
N PRO A 99 -9.35 -14.15 5.81
CA PRO A 99 -8.28 -13.49 5.06
C PRO A 99 -8.34 -13.78 3.56
N SER A 100 -8.69 -15.00 3.16
CA SER A 100 -8.84 -15.37 1.74
C SER A 100 -9.91 -14.51 1.06
N VAL A 101 -11.06 -14.30 1.70
CA VAL A 101 -12.12 -13.43 1.17
C VAL A 101 -11.62 -11.97 1.09
N VAL A 102 -10.89 -11.48 2.10
CA VAL A 102 -10.28 -10.14 2.05
C VAL A 102 -9.32 -9.97 0.86
N TYR A 103 -8.50 -10.97 0.56
CA TYR A 103 -7.59 -10.94 -0.59
C TYR A 103 -8.37 -10.96 -1.92
N THR A 104 -9.44 -11.73 -2.02
CA THR A 104 -10.30 -11.73 -3.22
C THR A 104 -11.02 -10.39 -3.42
N THR A 105 -11.51 -9.77 -2.35
CA THR A 105 -12.10 -8.42 -2.40
C THR A 105 -11.05 -7.39 -2.83
N THR A 106 -9.82 -7.52 -2.34
CA THR A 106 -8.70 -6.66 -2.75
C THR A 106 -8.38 -6.83 -4.23
N PHE A 107 -8.37 -8.06 -4.74
CA PHE A 107 -8.18 -8.36 -6.15
C PHE A 107 -9.29 -7.72 -7.02
N ILE A 108 -10.56 -7.90 -6.64
CA ILE A 108 -11.71 -7.32 -7.37
C ILE A 108 -11.65 -5.79 -7.33
N SER A 109 -11.34 -5.20 -6.18
CA SER A 109 -11.17 -3.74 -6.05
C SER A 109 -10.04 -3.22 -6.95
N GLY A 110 -8.91 -3.92 -7.01
CA GLY A 110 -7.80 -3.59 -7.90
C GLY A 110 -8.18 -3.71 -9.37
N LEU A 111 -8.95 -4.73 -9.74
CA LEU A 111 -9.46 -4.92 -11.11
C LEU A 111 -10.41 -3.79 -11.51
N LEU A 112 -11.37 -3.45 -10.65
CA LEU A 112 -12.30 -2.34 -10.87
C LEU A 112 -11.58 -0.99 -10.97
N GLN A 113 -10.62 -0.74 -10.08
CA GLN A 113 -9.83 0.48 -10.09
C GLN A 113 -8.98 0.60 -11.37
N THR A 114 -8.38 -0.51 -11.82
CA THR A 114 -7.64 -0.56 -13.10
C THR A 114 -8.58 -0.32 -14.28
N ALA A 115 -9.75 -0.98 -14.29
CA ALA A 115 -10.76 -0.83 -15.34
C ALA A 115 -11.27 0.61 -15.44
N MET A 116 -11.58 1.26 -14.32
CA MET A 116 -11.95 2.67 -14.29
C MET A 116 -10.85 3.56 -14.88
N GLY A 117 -9.58 3.27 -14.57
CA GLY A 117 -8.43 4.04 -15.07
C GLY A 117 -8.24 3.90 -16.58
N LEU A 118 -8.56 2.72 -17.13
CA LEU A 118 -8.54 2.45 -18.57
C LEU A 118 -9.75 3.07 -19.29
N LEU A 119 -10.96 2.93 -18.74
CA LEU A 119 -12.19 3.48 -19.32
C LEU A 119 -12.13 5.00 -19.44
N ARG A 120 -11.53 5.68 -18.45
CA ARG A 120 -11.36 7.14 -18.48
C ARG A 120 -10.41 7.60 -19.59
N LYS A 121 -9.41 6.77 -19.98
CA LYS A 121 -8.60 7.02 -21.19
C LYS A 121 -9.41 6.83 -22.48
N GLY A 122 -10.38 5.91 -22.50
CA GLY A 122 -11.25 5.64 -23.65
C GLY A 122 -12.30 6.73 -23.91
N LEU A 123 -12.86 7.34 -22.85
CA LEU A 123 -13.89 8.40 -22.95
C LEU A 123 -13.29 9.82 -23.09
N VAL A 124 -12.12 10.09 -22.51
CA VAL A 124 -11.49 11.44 -22.49
C VAL A 124 -10.37 11.61 -23.53
N GLY A 125 -9.99 10.54 -24.24
CA GLY A 125 -9.01 10.61 -25.33
C GLY A 125 -9.46 11.40 -26.57
N ARG A 126 -10.73 11.83 -26.64
CA ARG A 126 -11.26 12.63 -27.76
C ARG A 126 -11.54 14.11 -27.43
N SER A 127 -11.41 14.57 -26.19
CA SER A 127 -11.91 15.92 -25.83
C SER A 127 -10.91 16.88 -25.18
N PHE A 128 -9.79 16.44 -24.59
CA PHE A 128 -8.93 17.37 -23.86
C PHE A 128 -7.44 17.13 -24.08
N GLY A 129 -6.95 17.63 -25.21
CA GLY A 129 -5.55 17.96 -25.39
C GLY A 129 -5.25 19.39 -24.95
N LEU A 130 -5.47 19.77 -23.68
CA LEU A 130 -5.10 21.10 -23.17
C LEU A 130 -4.91 21.11 -21.65
N SER A 131 -3.66 20.97 -21.18
CA SER A 131 -3.05 21.83 -20.13
C SER A 131 -1.72 21.25 -19.61
N LYS A 132 -0.63 21.94 -19.94
CA LYS A 132 0.67 21.80 -19.27
C LYS A 132 0.62 22.56 -17.93
N ASN A 133 0.92 21.88 -16.82
CA ASN A 133 2.02 22.19 -15.88
C ASN A 133 1.90 21.21 -14.69
N GLU A 134 2.86 20.30 -14.53
CA GLU A 134 2.91 19.25 -13.47
C GLU A 134 1.59 18.51 -13.15
N GLN A 135 0.82 18.12 -14.18
CA GLN A 135 -0.39 17.34 -13.97
C GLN A 135 -0.05 15.88 -13.67
N ILE A 136 -0.26 15.46 -12.43
CA ILE A 136 -0.37 14.04 -12.09
C ILE A 136 -1.50 13.46 -12.94
N ASP A 137 -1.16 12.54 -13.85
CA ASP A 137 -2.14 11.88 -14.69
C ASP A 137 -2.94 10.90 -13.82
N GLY A 138 -4.10 11.37 -13.34
CA GLY A 138 -4.99 10.59 -12.48
C GLY A 138 -5.39 9.25 -13.10
N ASN A 139 -5.42 9.13 -14.43
CA ASN A 139 -5.72 7.86 -15.08
C ASN A 139 -4.55 6.88 -14.95
N LYS A 140 -3.30 7.34 -15.14
CA LYS A 140 -2.10 6.51 -14.89
C LYS A 140 -2.00 6.13 -13.42
N GLU A 141 -2.31 7.05 -12.52
CA GLU A 141 -2.23 6.81 -11.07
C GLU A 141 -3.26 5.78 -10.63
N MET A 142 -4.48 5.90 -11.13
CA MET A 142 -5.55 4.93 -10.85
C MET A 142 -5.23 3.55 -11.42
N ILE A 143 -4.64 3.46 -12.62
CA ILE A 143 -4.15 2.19 -13.17
C ILE A 143 -3.02 1.61 -12.30
N ALA A 144 -2.06 2.42 -11.85
CA ALA A 144 -0.95 1.96 -11.01
C ALA A 144 -1.42 1.47 -9.63
N LEU A 145 -2.34 2.19 -9.00
CA LEU A 145 -2.96 1.78 -7.72
C LEU A 145 -3.83 0.52 -7.88
N GLY A 146 -4.51 0.35 -9.01
CA GLY A 146 -5.25 -0.86 -9.30
C GLY A 146 -4.34 -2.07 -9.52
N LEU A 147 -3.32 -1.92 -10.37
CA LEU A 147 -2.35 -2.98 -10.68
C LEU A 147 -1.56 -3.41 -9.44
N MET A 148 -1.15 -2.48 -8.59
CA MET A 148 -0.45 -2.85 -7.35
C MET A 148 -1.34 -3.71 -6.44
N ASN A 149 -2.65 -3.43 -6.35
CA ASN A 149 -3.56 -4.20 -5.49
C ASN A 149 -3.86 -5.57 -6.09
N ILE A 150 -3.93 -5.68 -7.43
CA ILE A 150 -4.02 -6.97 -8.11
C ILE A 150 -2.80 -7.83 -7.76
N VAL A 151 -1.59 -7.33 -7.98
CA VAL A 151 -0.35 -8.08 -7.70
C VAL A 151 -0.22 -8.38 -6.21
N ALA A 152 -0.53 -7.41 -5.35
CA ALA A 152 -0.41 -7.56 -3.90
C ALA A 152 -1.40 -8.57 -3.30
N SER A 153 -2.57 -8.77 -3.93
CA SER A 153 -3.54 -9.79 -3.49
C SER A 153 -2.96 -11.22 -3.56
N PHE A 154 -2.10 -11.49 -4.55
CA PHE A 154 -1.40 -12.79 -4.67
C PHE A 154 -0.31 -12.97 -3.62
N THR A 155 0.19 -11.88 -3.04
CA THR A 155 1.20 -11.90 -1.99
C THR A 155 0.58 -11.84 -0.59
N SER A 156 -0.72 -12.11 -0.41
CA SER A 156 -1.41 -12.02 0.88
C SER A 156 -1.43 -10.61 1.49
N CYS A 157 -1.42 -9.58 0.65
CA CYS A 157 -1.70 -8.21 1.08
C CYS A 157 -3.17 -7.86 0.89
N TYR A 158 -3.68 -6.97 1.73
CA TYR A 158 -5.01 -6.41 1.56
C TYR A 158 -4.96 -4.96 1.04
N LEU A 159 -6.14 -4.43 0.71
CA LEU A 159 -6.33 -3.18 -0.03
C LEU A 159 -5.47 -2.02 0.49
N THR A 160 -4.68 -1.46 -0.42
CA THR A 160 -3.77 -0.34 -0.19
C THR A 160 -4.08 0.78 -1.18
N THR A 161 -3.89 2.04 -0.79
CA THR A 161 -4.21 3.19 -1.65
C THR A 161 -3.12 4.26 -1.54
N GLY A 162 -3.32 5.43 -2.17
CA GLY A 162 -2.46 6.60 -2.00
C GLY A 162 -3.09 7.63 -1.05
N PRO A 163 -3.01 7.46 0.28
CA PRO A 163 -3.63 8.40 1.20
C PRO A 163 -2.99 9.78 1.12
N PHE A 164 -3.83 10.82 1.04
CA PHE A 164 -3.40 12.22 1.01
C PHE A 164 -2.56 12.60 2.23
N SER A 165 -2.90 12.08 3.42
CA SER A 165 -2.17 12.38 4.65
C SER A 165 -0.70 11.94 4.60
N LYS A 166 -0.41 10.70 4.15
CA LYS A 166 0.97 10.22 4.00
C LYS A 166 1.70 10.98 2.90
N THR A 167 1.02 11.21 1.78
CA THR A 167 1.58 11.96 0.64
C THR A 167 1.97 13.38 1.03
N THR A 168 1.16 14.02 1.88
CA THR A 168 1.46 15.37 2.38
C THR A 168 2.67 15.37 3.29
N VAL A 169 2.80 14.39 4.20
CA VAL A 169 4.00 14.26 5.04
C VAL A 169 5.23 13.95 4.18
N ASN A 170 5.08 13.13 3.13
CA ASN A 170 6.17 12.75 2.24
C ASN A 170 6.68 13.99 1.47
N PHE A 171 5.75 14.81 0.97
CA PHE A 171 6.07 16.08 0.33
C PHE A 171 6.73 17.07 1.31
N LYS A 172 6.20 17.22 2.53
CA LYS A 172 6.77 18.09 3.56
C LYS A 172 8.15 17.63 4.04
N ALA A 173 8.43 16.33 4.02
CA ALA A 173 9.75 15.78 4.33
C ALA A 173 10.78 16.00 3.21
N GLY A 174 10.38 16.63 2.10
CA GLY A 174 11.27 17.01 1.00
C GLY A 174 11.43 15.95 -0.08
N CYS A 175 10.54 14.95 -0.16
CA CYS A 175 10.51 13.95 -1.23
C CYS A 175 10.48 14.64 -2.61
N LYS A 176 11.35 14.20 -3.51
CA LYS A 176 11.42 14.72 -4.89
C LYS A 176 11.16 13.64 -5.92
N THR A 177 11.26 12.36 -5.55
CA THR A 177 11.07 11.24 -6.47
C THR A 177 10.33 10.06 -5.85
N ALA A 178 9.78 9.19 -6.72
CA ALA A 178 9.11 7.97 -6.33
C ALA A 178 10.02 6.95 -5.60
N MET A 179 11.34 7.20 -5.54
CA MET A 179 12.28 6.37 -4.77
C MET A 179 11.99 6.40 -3.27
N SER A 180 11.29 7.42 -2.76
CA SER A 180 10.82 7.44 -1.37
C SER A 180 9.95 6.22 -1.03
N ASN A 181 9.12 5.73 -1.96
CA ASN A 181 8.33 4.50 -1.74
C ASN A 181 9.20 3.24 -1.67
N VAL A 182 10.31 3.20 -2.42
CA VAL A 182 11.28 2.10 -2.36
C VAL A 182 12.00 2.13 -1.01
N VAL A 183 12.47 3.31 -0.58
CA VAL A 183 13.09 3.49 0.73
C VAL A 183 12.14 3.06 1.84
N MET A 184 10.91 3.56 1.82
CA MET A 184 9.89 3.20 2.80
C MET A 184 9.66 1.68 2.82
N SER A 185 9.52 1.03 1.66
CA SER A 185 9.36 -0.44 1.60
C SER A 185 10.57 -1.18 2.16
N LEU A 186 11.79 -0.72 1.90
CA LEU A 186 13.00 -1.34 2.42
C LEU A 186 13.12 -1.15 3.94
N CYS A 187 12.82 0.05 4.44
CA CYS A 187 12.81 0.35 5.86
C CYS A 187 11.78 -0.51 6.60
N MET A 188 10.55 -0.58 6.06
CA MET A 188 9.50 -1.43 6.61
C MET A 188 9.86 -2.91 6.61
N LEU A 189 10.54 -3.39 5.56
CA LEU A 189 11.03 -4.77 5.48
C LEU A 189 12.11 -5.06 6.54
N LEU A 190 13.06 -4.14 6.75
CA LEU A 190 14.06 -4.24 7.80
C LEU A 190 13.41 -4.26 9.19
N VAL A 191 12.43 -3.39 9.43
CA VAL A 191 11.67 -3.36 10.69
C VAL A 191 10.91 -4.66 10.88
N ALA A 192 10.20 -5.16 9.87
CA ALA A 192 9.48 -6.43 9.95
C ALA A 192 10.42 -7.61 10.25
N LEU A 193 11.59 -7.67 9.60
CA LEU A 193 12.61 -8.69 9.86
C LEU A 193 13.16 -8.58 11.29
N SER A 194 13.46 -7.36 11.76
CA SER A 194 13.93 -7.15 13.13
C SER A 194 12.88 -7.56 14.18
N ALA A 195 11.59 -7.32 13.90
CA ALA A 195 10.49 -7.72 14.77
C ALA A 195 10.34 -9.25 14.82
N ILE A 196 10.48 -9.93 13.68
CA ILE A 196 10.47 -11.41 13.61
C ILE A 196 11.66 -11.97 14.39
N PHE A 197 12.86 -11.42 14.19
CA PHE A 197 14.06 -11.84 14.90
C PHE A 197 13.94 -11.63 16.42
N MET A 198 13.47 -10.45 16.85
CA MET A 198 13.18 -10.17 18.26
C MET A 198 12.14 -11.14 18.83
N SER A 199 11.05 -11.41 18.09
CA SER A 199 10.03 -12.37 18.52
C SER A 199 10.58 -13.80 18.63
N ALA A 200 11.50 -14.18 17.76
CA ALA A 200 12.19 -15.47 17.80
C ALA A 200 13.13 -15.56 19.00
N MET A 201 13.93 -14.52 19.25
CA MET A 201 14.85 -14.47 20.40
C MET A 201 14.13 -14.43 21.74
N LEU A 202 12.99 -13.74 21.85
CA LEU A 202 12.18 -13.71 23.06
C LEU A 202 11.42 -15.02 23.33
N GLY A 203 11.50 -16.02 22.43
CA GLY A 203 10.74 -17.27 22.56
C GLY A 203 9.22 -17.10 22.43
N LEU A 204 8.75 -15.94 21.96
CA LEU A 204 7.32 -15.61 21.82
C LEU A 204 6.68 -16.17 20.55
N ILE A 205 7.34 -17.12 19.86
CA ILE A 205 6.70 -17.90 18.78
C ILE A 205 5.83 -18.97 19.44
N GLU A 206 4.79 -18.54 20.17
CA GLU A 206 3.68 -19.41 20.52
C GLU A 206 2.83 -19.62 19.27
N HIS A 207 2.82 -20.87 18.81
CA HIS A 207 1.84 -21.40 17.87
C HIS A 207 0.41 -21.06 18.32
N GLY A 208 -0.32 -20.30 17.49
CA GLY A 208 -1.75 -20.53 17.27
C GLY A 208 -2.75 -20.22 18.42
N ASN A 209 -2.53 -19.23 19.28
CA ASN A 209 -3.55 -18.87 20.30
C ASN A 209 -3.87 -17.37 20.48
N ARG A 210 -3.27 -16.45 19.72
CA ARG A 210 -3.52 -15.01 19.85
C ARG A 210 -4.76 -14.49 19.09
N THR A 211 -5.72 -15.37 18.79
CA THR A 211 -7.06 -15.01 18.29
C THR A 211 -8.10 -14.92 19.40
N ARG A 212 -7.79 -15.32 20.64
CA ARG A 212 -8.72 -15.22 21.77
C ARG A 212 -8.86 -13.81 22.35
N ASP A 213 -7.91 -12.91 22.11
CA ASP A 213 -7.94 -11.56 22.69
C ASP A 213 -8.85 -10.57 21.92
N PHE A 214 -9.22 -10.88 20.68
CA PHE A 214 -10.22 -10.09 19.95
C PHE A 214 -11.66 -10.43 20.36
N SER A 215 -11.87 -11.49 21.15
CA SER A 215 -13.20 -11.94 21.59
C SER A 215 -13.73 -11.23 22.85
N LYS A 216 -12.99 -10.29 23.43
CA LYS A 216 -13.37 -9.63 24.71
C LYS A 216 -13.61 -8.11 24.63
N LYS A 217 -13.74 -7.52 23.45
CA LYS A 217 -14.18 -6.13 23.32
C LYS A 217 -15.17 -5.94 22.20
#